data_AF-A0A6G1KB29-F1
#
_entry.id   AF-A0A6G1KB29-F1
#
_cell.length_a   1.000
_cell.length_b   1.000
_cell.length_c   1.000
_cell.angle_alpha   90.00
_cell.angle_beta   90.00
_cell.angle_gamma   90.00
#
_symmetry.space_group_name_H-M   'P 1'
#
loop_
_entity.id
_entity.type
_entity.pdbx_description
1 polymer ?
#
loop_
_entity_poly.entity_id
_entity_poly.type
_entity_poly.pdbx_seq_one_letter_code
_entity_poly.pdbx_strand_id
1 'polypeptide(L)' 'MSSNTTKPTVSLNKASKDAGFDNFRAFLLSYNLRLENPDDIEEGKAILRGMGYNIA' A
#
# COMPACT_ATOMS: atom_id res chain seq x y z
N MET A 1 26.89 16.94 3.20
CA MET A 1 25.70 16.72 2.35
C MET A 1 24.94 15.54 2.93
N SER A 2 23.87 15.78 3.69
CA SER A 2 22.95 14.72 4.12
C SER A 2 21.54 15.30 4.13
N SER A 3 20.96 15.41 2.94
CA SER A 3 19.52 15.58 2.83
C SER A 3 18.91 14.23 3.20
N ASN A 4 18.44 14.09 4.44
CA ASN A 4 17.55 12.99 4.84
C ASN A 4 16.24 13.14 4.06
N THR A 5 16.23 12.68 2.81
CA THR A 5 15.03 12.66 1.97
C THR A 5 14.23 11.42 2.35
N THR A 6 13.59 11.45 3.52
CA THR A 6 12.57 10.47 3.89
C THR A 6 11.50 10.54 2.80
N LYS A 7 11.41 9.53 1.92
CA LYS A 7 10.36 9.47 0.91
C LYS A 7 9.02 9.71 1.64
N PRO A 8 8.18 10.66 1.20
CA PRO A 8 6.96 10.99 1.90
C PRO A 8 6.10 9.75 2.01
N THR A 9 5.70 9.41 3.23
CA THR A 9 4.89 8.23 3.48
C THR A 9 3.52 8.39 2.81
N VAL A 10 3.17 7.45 1.96
CA VAL A 10 1.94 7.44 1.17
C VAL A 10 0.91 6.60 1.91
N SER A 11 -0.31 7.12 2.08
CA SER A 11 -1.41 6.35 2.64
C SER A 11 -1.79 5.19 1.72
N LEU A 12 -2.23 4.07 2.29
CA LEU A 12 -2.69 2.88 1.56
C LEU A 12 -3.63 3.21 0.41
N ASN A 13 -4.68 4.01 0.68
CA ASN A 13 -5.63 4.42 -0.34
C ASN A 13 -4.99 5.21 -1.50
N LYS A 14 -3.96 6.03 -1.23
CA LYS A 14 -3.29 6.79 -2.28
C LYS A 14 -2.40 5.88 -3.12
N ALA A 15 -1.66 4.97 -2.49
CA ALA A 15 -0.85 3.99 -3.21
C ALA A 15 -1.69 3.03 -4.05
N SER A 16 -2.84 2.57 -3.53
CA SER A 16 -3.78 1.75 -4.30
C SER A 16 -4.38 2.49 -5.49
N LYS A 17 -4.71 3.79 -5.34
CA LYS A 17 -5.16 4.62 -6.45
C LYS A 17 -4.09 4.81 -7.52
N ASP A 18 -2.86 5.03 -7.11
CA ASP A 18 -1.71 5.14 -8.02
C ASP A 18 -1.46 3.82 -8.77
N ALA A 19 -1.68 2.69 -8.10
CA ALA A 19 -1.66 1.35 -8.69
C ALA A 19 -2.87 1.02 -9.58
N GLY A 20 -3.83 1.95 -9.74
CA GLY A 20 -4.99 1.81 -10.64
C GLY A 20 -6.27 1.26 -10.00
N PHE A 21 -6.36 1.22 -8.67
CA PHE A 21 -7.54 0.73 -7.94
C PHE A 21 -8.33 1.87 -7.30
N ASP A 22 -9.65 1.71 -7.13
CA ASP A 22 -10.47 2.76 -6.53
C ASP A 22 -10.08 3.13 -5.08
N ASN A 23 -9.61 2.13 -4.31
CA ASN A 23 -9.19 2.26 -2.92
C ASN A 23 -8.41 1.00 -2.47
N PHE A 24 -7.92 1.01 -1.23
CA PHE A 24 -7.15 -0.10 -0.66
C PHE A 24 -7.96 -1.40 -0.55
N ARG A 25 -9.26 -1.33 -0.28
CA ARG A 25 -10.11 -2.53 -0.25
C ARG A 25 -10.23 -3.17 -1.64
N ALA A 26 -10.42 -2.38 -2.69
CA ALA A 26 -10.46 -2.88 -4.07
C ALA A 26 -9.12 -3.52 -4.47
N PHE A 27 -8.01 -2.90 -4.06
CA PHE A 27 -6.68 -3.48 -4.20
C PHE A 27 -6.57 -4.83 -3.48
N LEU A 28 -6.90 -4.92 -2.20
CA LEU A 28 -6.86 -6.20 -1.46
C LEU A 28 -7.71 -7.27 -2.14
N LEU A 29 -8.95 -6.95 -2.51
CA LEU A 29 -9.86 -7.89 -3.17
C LEU A 29 -9.29 -8.42 -4.49
N SER A 30 -8.52 -7.62 -5.24
CA SER A 30 -7.86 -8.07 -6.47
C SER A 30 -6.80 -9.15 -6.24
N TYR A 31 -6.19 -9.18 -5.05
CA TYR A 31 -5.26 -10.21 -4.59
C TYR A 31 -5.95 -11.31 -3.77
N ASN A 32 -7.29 -11.32 -3.74
CA ASN A 32 -8.11 -12.22 -2.92
C ASN A 32 -7.86 -12.06 -1.40
N LEU A 33 -7.42 -10.87 -0.98
CA LEU A 33 -7.16 -10.46 0.39
C LEU A 33 -8.38 -9.74 0.99
N ARG A 34 -8.60 -9.87 2.30
CA ARG A 34 -9.76 -9.32 3.02
C ARG A 34 -9.34 -8.23 3.99
N LEU A 35 -10.03 -7.09 3.94
CA LEU A 35 -9.80 -5.98 4.88
C LEU A 35 -10.12 -6.34 6.34
N GLU A 36 -10.88 -7.41 6.57
CA GLU A 36 -11.30 -7.88 7.90
C GLU A 36 -10.23 -8.76 8.55
N ASN A 37 -9.27 -9.26 7.77
CA ASN A 37 -8.16 -10.07 8.26
C ASN A 37 -6.90 -9.20 8.40
N PRO A 38 -6.35 -9.01 9.62
CA PRO A 38 -5.14 -8.21 9.81
C PRO A 38 -3.93 -8.75 9.05
N ASP A 39 -3.83 -10.08 8.87
CA ASP A 39 -2.72 -10.69 8.11
C ASP A 39 -2.79 -10.28 6.63
N ASP A 40 -4.00 -10.33 6.06
CA ASP A 40 -4.25 -9.91 4.67
C ASP A 40 -3.96 -8.40 4.46
N ILE A 41 -4.19 -7.58 5.48
CA ILE A 41 -3.84 -6.15 5.44
C ILE A 41 -2.32 -5.97 5.38
N GLU A 42 -1.56 -6.73 6.18
CA GLU A 42 -0.10 -6.68 6.18
C GLU A 42 0.48 -7.23 4.86
N GLU A 43 -0.13 -8.27 4.28
CA GLU A 43 0.24 -8.73 2.94
C GLU A 43 -0.01 -7.65 1.88
N GLY A 44 -1.17 -6.98 1.92
CA GLY A 44 -1.45 -5.87 1.01
C GLY A 44 -0.45 -4.72 1.14
N LYS A 45 -0.04 -4.39 2.37
CA LYS A 45 1.04 -3.43 2.63
C LYS A 45 2.37 -3.88 2.04
N ALA A 46 2.73 -5.15 2.21
CA ALA A 46 3.96 -5.72 1.68
C ALA A 46 4.00 -5.67 0.15
N ILE A 47 2.89 -5.96 -0.52
CA ILE A 47 2.77 -5.85 -1.98
C ILE A 47 3.00 -4.40 -2.43
N LEU A 48 2.33 -3.42 -1.80
CA LEU A 48 2.53 -2.00 -2.13
C LEU A 48 3.97 -1.54 -1.87
N ARG A 49 4.61 -2.03 -0.80
CA ARG A 49 6.03 -1.78 -0.53
C ARG A 49 6.93 -2.39 -1.61
N GLY A 50 6.62 -3.60 -2.08
CA GLY A 50 7.29 -4.26 -3.20
C GLY A 50 7.15 -3.52 -4.53
N MET A 51 6.02 -2.82 -4.74
CA MET A 51 5.81 -1.91 -5.88
C MET A 51 6.61 -0.60 -5.77
N GLY A 52 7.30 -0.36 -4.67
CA GLY A 52 8.15 0.82 -4.45
C GLY A 52 7.47 1.97 -3.71
N TYR A 53 6.22 1.78 -3.25
CA TYR A 53 5.54 2.76 -2.41
C TYR A 53 6.10 2.71 -0.99
N ASN A 54 6.36 3.89 -0.41
CA ASN A 54 6.71 3.99 1.00
C ASN A 54 5.40 4.13 1.81
N ILE A 55 4.96 3.06 2.47
CA ILE A 55 3.69 2.99 3.18
C ILE A 55 3.91 2.95 4.70
N ALA A 56 3.18 3.79 5.44
CA ALA A 56 3.16 3.81 6.92
C ALA A 56 2.59 2.51 7.48
#